data_AF-A0A8C6XAI8-F1
#
_entry.id   AF-A0A8C6XAI8-F1
#
_cell.length_a   1.000
_cell.length_b   1.000
_cell.length_c   1.000
_cell.angle_alpha   90.00
_cell.angle_beta   90.00
_cell.angle_gamma   90.00
#
_symmetry.space_group_name_H-M   'P 1'
#
loop_
_entity.id
_entity.type
_entity.pdbx_description
1 polymer ?
#
loop_
_entity_poly.entity_id
_entity_poly.type
_entity_poly.pdbx_seq_one_letter_code
_entity_poly.pdbx_strand_id
1 'polypeptide(L)'
;MQITNVSDSGAFSGIYQTAVSNSSKPIRPSQLKGVQHQVVDQRAQPTFGFTVDWSFSDSITVFVGQCFQDEDGKEQLKTTWLLRENVGSSKEDWGATK
;
A
#
# COMPACT_ATOMS: atom_id res chain seq x y z
N MET A 1 -5.15 8.13 -1.49
CA MET A 1 -4.24 7.34 -2.35
C MET A 1 -4.65 7.58 -3.79
N GLN A 2 -3.69 7.74 -4.70
CA GLN A 2 -3.94 7.86 -6.13
C GLN A 2 -3.02 6.90 -6.87
N ILE A 3 -3.59 6.01 -7.70
CA ILE A 3 -2.87 5.13 -8.63
C ILE A 3 -2.92 5.78 -10.01
N THR A 4 -1.79 5.89 -10.69
CA THR A 4 -1.70 6.68 -11.94
C THR A 4 -1.63 5.85 -13.20
N ASN A 5 -1.00 4.67 -13.17
CA ASN A 5 -0.88 3.77 -14.33
C ASN A 5 -0.75 2.34 -13.85
N VAL A 6 -1.50 1.42 -14.46
CA VAL A 6 -1.31 -0.02 -14.34
C VAL A 6 -0.83 -0.53 -15.70
N SER A 7 0.33 -1.19 -15.73
CA SER A 7 0.87 -1.82 -16.95
C SER A 7 0.14 -3.12 -17.28
N ASP A 8 0.37 -3.65 -18.48
CA ASP A 8 -0.14 -4.97 -18.91
C ASP A 8 0.37 -6.12 -18.04
N SER A 9 1.49 -5.94 -17.35
CA SER A 9 2.02 -6.88 -16.36
C SER A 9 1.40 -6.72 -14.96
N GLY A 10 0.46 -5.79 -14.80
CA GLY A 10 -0.19 -5.46 -13.54
C GLY A 10 0.61 -4.56 -12.61
N ALA A 11 1.82 -4.14 -12.99
CA ALA A 11 2.63 -3.24 -12.17
C ALA A 11 2.05 -1.83 -12.19
N PHE A 12 2.07 -1.16 -11.05
CA PHE A 12 1.54 0.20 -10.95
C PHE A 12 2.34 1.09 -9.99
N SER A 13 2.17 2.40 -10.17
CA SER A 13 2.74 3.44 -9.32
C SER A 13 1.69 4.46 -8.93
N GLY A 14 2.01 5.26 -7.91
CA GLY A 14 1.10 6.29 -7.44
C GLY A 14 1.65 7.11 -6.29
N ILE A 15 0.75 7.84 -5.64
CA ILE A 15 1.03 8.67 -4.46
C ILE A 15 0.08 8.29 -3.32
N TYR A 16 0.65 8.12 -2.13
CA TYR A 16 -0.07 7.91 -0.89
C TYR A 16 0.05 9.15 0.00
N GLN A 17 -1.10 9.69 0.42
CA GLN A 17 -1.19 10.74 1.43
C GLN A 17 -1.91 10.14 2.64
N THR A 18 -1.17 9.87 3.71
CA THR A 18 -1.77 9.41 4.97
C THR A 18 -2.38 10.58 5.75
N ALA A 19 -3.38 10.31 6.58
CA ALA A 19 -3.93 11.27 7.52
C ALA A 19 -3.30 11.16 8.93
N VAL A 20 -2.55 10.09 9.18
CA VAL A 20 -1.99 9.76 10.50
C VAL A 20 -0.53 9.33 10.39
N SER A 21 0.26 9.60 11.43
CA SER A 21 1.63 9.09 11.58
C SER A 21 2.04 9.10 13.04
N ASN A 22 2.94 8.18 13.42
CA ASN A 22 3.66 8.22 14.69
C ASN A 22 4.96 9.04 14.63
N SER A 23 5.35 9.51 13.44
CA SER A 23 6.51 10.39 13.27
C SER A 23 6.22 11.79 13.82
N SER A 24 7.22 12.42 14.42
CA SER A 24 7.16 13.84 14.79
C SER A 24 7.33 14.78 13.58
N LYS A 25 7.71 14.24 12.42
CA LYS A 25 7.87 15.01 11.18
C LYS A 25 6.50 15.26 10.52
N PRO A 26 6.28 16.43 9.88
CA PRO A 26 5.05 16.71 9.15
C PRO A 26 4.78 15.67 8.06
N ILE A 27 3.53 15.22 7.96
CA ILE A 27 3.10 14.26 6.93
C ILE A 27 3.28 14.88 5.53
N ARG A 28 3.82 14.09 4.60
CA ARG A 28 4.03 14.48 3.20
C ARG A 28 3.54 13.39 2.23
N PRO A 29 3.14 13.77 1.00
CA PRO A 29 2.82 12.80 -0.03
C PRO A 29 4.01 11.88 -0.30
N SER A 30 3.77 10.57 -0.29
CA SER A 30 4.80 9.53 -0.39
C SER A 30 4.55 8.67 -1.63
N GLN A 31 5.62 8.19 -2.26
CA GLN A 31 5.49 7.35 -3.46
C GLN A 31 5.01 5.96 -3.07
N LEU A 32 4.17 5.37 -3.94
CA LEU A 32 3.83 3.95 -3.86
C LEU A 32 4.15 3.22 -5.16
N LYS A 33 4.49 1.94 -5.03
CA LYS A 33 4.69 1.00 -6.14
C LYS A 33 4.07 -0.34 -5.81
N GLY A 34 3.40 -0.96 -6.75
CA GLY A 34 2.71 -2.22 -6.51
C GLY A 34 2.48 -3.06 -7.75
N VAL A 35 1.78 -4.16 -7.55
CA VAL A 35 1.33 -5.07 -8.60
C VAL A 35 -0.07 -5.58 -8.25
N GLN A 36 -0.91 -5.73 -9.26
CA GLN A 36 -2.17 -6.44 -9.15
C GLN A 36 -2.18 -7.68 -10.01
N HIS A 37 -2.86 -8.73 -9.54
CA HIS A 37 -3.05 -9.94 -10.31
C HIS A 37 -3.81 -9.62 -11.59
N GLN A 38 -3.28 -10.08 -12.72
CA GLN A 38 -3.97 -9.95 -14.00
C GLN A 38 -5.05 -11.02 -14.09
N VAL A 39 -6.28 -10.61 -14.38
CA VAL A 39 -7.40 -11.54 -14.48
C VAL A 39 -8.07 -11.32 -15.83
N VAL A 40 -8.39 -12.42 -16.51
CA VAL A 40 -8.95 -12.42 -17.87
C VAL A 40 -10.44 -12.04 -17.87
N ASP A 41 -11.12 -12.16 -16.73
CA ASP A 41 -12.53 -11.85 -16.57
C ASP A 41 -12.74 -10.38 -16.15
N GLN A 42 -13.66 -9.69 -16.80
CA GLN A 42 -14.05 -8.31 -16.47
C GLN A 42 -14.81 -8.20 -15.14
N ARG A 43 -15.36 -9.29 -14.61
CA ARG A 43 -15.93 -9.34 -13.24
C ARG A 43 -14.89 -9.61 -12.17
N ALA A 44 -13.63 -9.71 -12.56
CA ALA A 44 -12.61 -10.11 -11.62
C ALA A 44 -12.36 -9.03 -10.56
N GLN A 45 -12.20 -9.54 -9.35
CA GLN A 45 -11.90 -8.79 -8.14
C GLN A 45 -10.45 -9.11 -7.79
N PRO A 46 -9.45 -8.49 -8.46
CA PRO A 46 -8.06 -8.92 -8.36
C PRO A 46 -7.51 -8.68 -6.96
N THR A 47 -6.63 -9.59 -6.54
CA THR A 47 -5.73 -9.32 -5.42
C THR A 47 -4.61 -8.39 -5.88
N PHE A 48 -4.13 -7.57 -4.97
CA PHE A 48 -3.04 -6.64 -5.23
C PHE A 48 -2.17 -6.46 -4.00
N GLY A 49 -0.97 -5.97 -4.23
CA GLY A 49 -0.09 -5.50 -3.17
C GLY A 49 0.68 -4.26 -3.62
N PHE A 50 0.96 -3.35 -2.69
CA PHE A 50 1.80 -2.20 -2.95
C PHE A 50 2.60 -1.79 -1.72
N THR A 51 3.73 -1.15 -1.97
CA THR A 51 4.64 -0.62 -0.97
C THR A 51 4.60 0.90 -1.01
N VAL A 52 4.56 1.53 0.15
CA VAL A 52 4.68 2.98 0.34
C VAL A 52 6.03 3.27 1.01
N ASP A 53 6.86 4.04 0.32
CA ASP A 53 8.13 4.54 0.83
C ASP A 53 7.91 5.95 1.41
N TRP A 54 7.93 6.06 2.74
CA TRP A 54 7.48 7.26 3.43
C TRP A 54 8.51 8.39 3.29
N SER A 55 8.16 9.46 2.58
CA SER A 55 9.09 10.58 2.31
C SER A 55 9.40 11.46 3.53
N PHE A 56 8.84 11.13 4.70
CA PHE A 56 8.91 11.91 5.93
C PHE A 56 9.24 11.06 7.17
N SER A 57 9.57 9.78 7.01
CA SER A 57 10.05 8.90 8.09
C SER A 57 10.94 7.80 7.54
N ASP A 58 11.80 7.23 8.38
CA ASP A 58 12.64 6.10 7.99
C ASP A 58 11.86 4.80 8.21
N SER A 59 10.75 4.66 7.49
CA SER A 59 9.88 3.49 7.58
C SER A 59 9.28 3.17 6.21
N ILE A 60 8.75 1.97 6.08
CA ILE A 60 8.09 1.50 4.86
C ILE A 60 6.79 0.80 5.24
N THR A 61 5.74 0.92 4.43
CA THR A 61 4.49 0.18 4.67
C THR A 61 4.14 -0.63 3.43
N VAL A 62 3.82 -1.90 3.63
CA VAL A 62 3.23 -2.73 2.58
C VAL A 62 1.75 -2.89 2.85
N PHE A 63 0.94 -2.79 1.79
CA PHE A 63 -0.48 -3.12 1.78
C PHE A 63 -0.68 -4.33 0.89
N VAL A 64 -1.55 -5.24 1.31
CA VAL A 64 -2.04 -6.36 0.50
C VAL A 64 -3.54 -6.43 0.65
N GLY A 65 -4.25 -6.70 -0.44
CA GLY A 65 -5.69 -6.71 -0.41
C GLY A 65 -6.34 -7.20 -1.69
N GLN A 66 -7.63 -6.97 -1.77
CA GLN A 66 -8.48 -7.33 -2.90
C GLN A 66 -9.55 -6.24 -3.10
N CYS A 67 -9.83 -5.93 -4.37
CA CYS A 67 -10.95 -5.06 -4.73
C CYS A 67 -12.24 -5.87 -4.77
N PHE A 68 -13.28 -5.43 -4.09
CA PHE A 68 -14.61 -6.03 -4.12
C PHE A 68 -15.61 -5.04 -4.71
N GLN A 69 -16.58 -5.54 -5.47
CA GLN A 69 -17.73 -4.76 -5.91
C GLN A 69 -18.97 -5.30 -5.22
N ASP A 70 -19.76 -4.43 -4.59
CA ASP A 70 -21.04 -4.81 -3.98
C ASP A 70 -22.19 -4.87 -4.99
N GLU A 71 -23.39 -5.24 -4.52
CA GLU A 71 -24.58 -5.40 -5.36
C GLU A 71 -25.00 -4.11 -6.07
N ASP A 72 -24.65 -2.94 -5.50
CA ASP A 72 -24.93 -1.62 -6.07
C ASP A 72 -23.84 -1.17 -7.06
N GLY A 73 -22.82 -2.01 -7.31
CA GLY A 73 -21.70 -1.71 -8.19
C GLY A 73 -20.60 -0.86 -7.54
N LYS A 74 -20.67 -0.60 -6.23
CA LYS A 74 -19.67 0.22 -5.53
C LYS A 74 -18.44 -0.61 -5.19
N GLU A 75 -17.29 -0.08 -5.58
CA GLU A 75 -16.01 -0.72 -5.35
C GLU A 75 -15.46 -0.40 -3.95
N GLN A 76 -14.85 -1.41 -3.32
CA GLN A 76 -14.20 -1.32 -2.02
C GLN A 76 -12.90 -2.12 -2.03
N LEU A 77 -11.79 -1.47 -1.63
CA LEU A 77 -10.54 -2.16 -1.37
C LEU A 77 -10.54 -2.68 0.07
N LYS A 78 -10.47 -4.01 0.24
CA LYS A 78 -10.23 -4.62 1.56
C LYS A 78 -8.75 -4.95 1.67
N THR A 79 -8.06 -4.31 2.60
CA THR A 79 -6.61 -4.40 2.73
C THR A 79 -6.17 -4.66 4.17
N THR A 80 -5.08 -5.42 4.31
CA THR A 80 -4.24 -5.43 5.51
C THR A 80 -2.92 -4.78 5.17
N TRP A 81 -2.24 -4.24 6.18
CA TRP A 81 -0.93 -3.62 6.02
C TRP A 81 0.04 -4.05 7.10
N LEU A 82 1.32 -3.91 6.80
CA LEU A 82 2.42 -4.01 7.76
C LEU A 82 3.27 -2.75 7.64
N LEU A 83 3.47 -2.04 8.74
CA LEU A 83 4.40 -0.92 8.81
C LEU A 83 5.70 -1.42 9.42
N ARG A 84 6.80 -1.20 8.72
CA ARG A 84 8.14 -1.56 9.16
C ARG A 84 8.96 -0.32 9.48
N GLU A 85 9.37 -0.20 10.74
CA GLU A 85 10.28 0.84 11.21
C GLU A 85 11.74 0.46 10.93
N ASN A 86 12.57 1.46 10.65
CA ASN A 86 14.02 1.31 10.68
C ASN A 86 14.50 1.30 12.15
N VAL A 87 15.26 0.27 12.53
CA VAL A 87 15.79 0.09 13.89
C VAL A 87 17.30 0.00 13.86
N GLY A 88 17.96 0.40 14.95
CA GLY A 88 19.42 0.52 14.99
C GLY A 88 20.14 -0.82 15.07
N SER A 89 19.45 -1.89 15.48
CA SER A 89 20.03 -3.24 15.58
C SER A 89 19.00 -4.35 15.46
N SER A 90 19.46 -5.58 15.19
CA SER A 90 18.60 -6.76 15.15
C SER A 90 17.92 -7.10 16.48
N LYS A 91 18.43 -6.60 17.61
CA LYS A 91 17.83 -6.81 18.93
C LYS A 91 16.52 -6.03 19.10
N GLU A 92 16.30 -4.99 18.30
CA GLU A 92 15.11 -4.13 18.32
C GLU A 92 14.05 -4.59 17.31
N ASP A 93 14.36 -5.60 16.49
CA ASP A 93 13.51 -6.09 15.39
C ASP A 93 12.12 -6.56 15.83
N TRP A 94 12.04 -7.18 17.02
CA TRP A 94 10.81 -7.78 17.54
C TRP A 94 9.62 -6.82 17.63
N GLY A 95 9.89 -5.51 17.79
CA GLY A 95 8.89 -4.46 17.88
C GLY A 95 8.81 -3.56 16.64
N ALA A 96 9.58 -3.85 15.60
CA ALA A 96 9.74 -2.98 14.43
C ALA A 96 8.60 -3.11 13.41
N THR A 97 7.71 -4.10 13.55
CA THR A 97 6.58 -4.33 12.66
C THR A 97 5.27 -4.12 13.38
N LYS A 98 4.42 -3.25 12.84
CA LYS A 98 3.05 -2.99 13.31
C LYS A 98 2.03 -3.50 12.29
#